data_AF-A0A382D2X9-F1
#
_entry.id   AF-A0A382D2X9-F1
#
_cell.length_a   1.000
_cell.length_b   1.000
_cell.length_c   1.000
_cell.angle_alpha   90.00
_cell.angle_beta   90.00
_cell.angle_gamma   90.00
#
_symmetry.space_group_name_H-M   'P 1'
#
loop_
_entity.id
_entity.type
_entity.pdbx_description
1 polymer ?
#
loop_
_entity_poly.entity_id
_entity_poly.type
_entity_poly.pdbx_seq_one_letter_code
_entity_poly.pdbx_strand_id
1 'polypeptide(L)'
;MAKKCLGVREDTGDPCKRPAGSRSDFCFAHRPQEGNEKILNLQHDPYHCPDDGQKLWYVPRLKLHRCGMCDGVLLNEKEIDPLVLESVLGLSKVAEEGLAVECPTCSTDSDLSDGKFALSNFAMEWGFAVQKSKYHSVYYCGVSNVGHCKVCGSTWFAGPGERDALGKNVGKERGFWRVQPGGSKIWGPLDMQQRLREERLRLVARKTEKRERMREKLCQHVDSNGERCNRRKTQKEGSEYCFKHRPK
;
A
#
# COMPACT_ATOMS: atom_id res chain seq x y z
N MET A 1 -32.89 -9.76 -20.83
CA MET A 1 -31.45 -9.41 -20.87
C MET A 1 -30.65 -10.67 -20.65
N ALA A 2 -29.52 -10.87 -21.35
CA ALA A 2 -28.68 -12.06 -21.15
C ALA A 2 -28.03 -12.05 -19.75
N LYS A 3 -28.04 -13.18 -19.05
CA LYS A 3 -27.37 -13.33 -17.75
C LYS A 3 -25.87 -13.05 -17.92
N LYS A 4 -25.27 -12.27 -17.02
CA LYS A 4 -23.82 -12.01 -17.02
C LYS A 4 -23.08 -13.19 -16.40
N CYS A 5 -21.87 -13.46 -16.89
CA CYS A 5 -20.98 -14.46 -16.31
C CYS A 5 -20.60 -14.09 -14.87
N LEU A 6 -20.73 -15.03 -13.93
CA LEU A 6 -20.32 -14.87 -12.52
C LEU A 6 -18.81 -14.98 -12.31
N GLY A 7 -18.09 -15.56 -13.27
CA GLY A 7 -16.65 -15.74 -13.18
C GLY A 7 -15.87 -14.43 -13.02
N VAL A 8 -14.70 -14.55 -12.41
CA VAL A 8 -13.75 -13.45 -12.18
C VAL A 8 -12.42 -13.78 -12.82
N ARG A 9 -11.65 -12.75 -13.19
CA ARG A 9 -10.28 -12.94 -13.65
C ARG A 9 -9.40 -13.47 -12.51
N GLU A 10 -8.70 -14.58 -12.74
CA GLU A 10 -7.89 -15.21 -11.68
C GLU A 10 -6.75 -14.33 -11.15
N ASP A 11 -6.18 -13.47 -12.01
CA ASP A 11 -5.03 -12.61 -11.72
C ASP A 11 -5.39 -11.31 -10.99
N THR A 12 -6.60 -10.82 -11.18
CA THR A 12 -7.03 -9.47 -10.78
C THR A 12 -8.26 -9.47 -9.89
N GLY A 13 -9.09 -10.51 -9.95
CA GLY A 13 -10.40 -10.56 -9.28
C GLY A 13 -11.49 -9.80 -10.02
N ASP A 14 -11.18 -9.16 -11.16
CA ASP A 14 -12.15 -8.35 -11.90
C ASP A 14 -13.33 -9.21 -12.39
N PRO A 15 -14.58 -8.75 -12.23
CA PRO A 15 -15.75 -9.45 -12.74
C PRO A 15 -15.72 -9.62 -14.26
N CYS A 16 -16.14 -10.79 -14.73
CA CYS A 16 -16.28 -11.03 -16.15
C CYS A 16 -17.39 -10.15 -16.75
N LYS A 17 -17.06 -9.45 -17.84
CA LYS A 17 -18.03 -8.62 -18.58
C LYS A 17 -18.79 -9.40 -19.67
N ARG A 18 -18.50 -10.69 -19.87
CA ARG A 18 -19.10 -11.53 -20.92
C ARG A 18 -20.46 -12.07 -20.48
N PRO A 19 -21.38 -12.36 -21.42
CA PRO A 19 -22.59 -13.09 -21.11
C PRO A 19 -22.26 -14.52 -20.62
N ALA A 20 -23.11 -15.04 -19.75
CA ALA A 20 -23.06 -16.42 -19.30
C ALA A 20 -23.51 -17.37 -20.44
N GLY A 21 -23.12 -18.65 -20.35
CA GLY A 21 -23.60 -19.67 -21.28
C GLY A 21 -25.08 -19.98 -21.06
N SER A 22 -25.75 -20.57 -22.07
CA SER A 22 -27.19 -20.81 -22.03
C SER A 22 -27.67 -21.75 -20.90
N ARG A 23 -26.77 -22.53 -20.31
CA ARG A 23 -27.05 -23.51 -19.23
C ARG A 23 -26.07 -23.42 -18.06
N SER A 24 -25.32 -22.33 -17.96
CA SER A 24 -24.29 -22.15 -16.95
C SER A 24 -24.26 -20.70 -16.52
N ASP A 25 -23.89 -20.48 -15.27
CA ASP A 25 -23.70 -19.13 -14.73
C ASP A 25 -22.35 -18.52 -15.16
N PHE A 26 -21.53 -19.31 -15.86
CA PHE A 26 -20.23 -18.93 -16.36
C PHE A 26 -20.21 -18.89 -17.89
N CYS A 27 -19.36 -18.03 -18.46
CA CYS A 27 -19.01 -18.12 -19.87
C CYS A 27 -18.04 -19.29 -20.09
N PHE A 28 -17.84 -19.70 -21.35
CA PHE A 28 -16.95 -20.82 -21.69
C PHE A 28 -15.55 -20.69 -21.04
N ALA A 29 -15.00 -19.47 -21.00
CA ALA A 29 -13.67 -19.21 -20.42
C ALA A 29 -13.62 -19.34 -18.88
N HIS A 30 -14.75 -19.18 -18.18
CA HIS A 30 -14.81 -19.26 -16.72
C HIS A 30 -15.54 -20.51 -16.22
N ARG A 31 -15.88 -21.45 -17.10
CA ARG A 31 -16.41 -22.76 -16.69
C ARG A 31 -15.53 -23.49 -15.65
N PRO A 32 -14.19 -23.40 -15.67
CA PRO A 32 -13.39 -24.03 -14.61
C PRO A 32 -13.66 -23.50 -13.20
N GLN A 33 -14.31 -22.34 -13.07
CA GLN A 33 -14.71 -21.75 -11.78
C GLN A 33 -16.09 -22.23 -11.32
N GLU A 34 -16.81 -22.97 -12.17
CA GLU A 34 -18.10 -23.58 -11.86
C GLU A 34 -17.90 -24.65 -10.77
N GLY A 35 -18.46 -24.40 -9.58
CA GLY A 35 -18.25 -25.22 -8.37
C GLY A 35 -17.31 -24.60 -7.33
N ASN A 36 -16.66 -23.47 -7.63
CA ASN A 36 -15.95 -22.71 -6.61
C ASN A 36 -16.96 -21.87 -5.79
N GLU A 37 -17.36 -22.39 -4.63
CA GLU A 37 -18.34 -21.76 -3.74
C GLU A 37 -17.97 -20.33 -3.35
N LYS A 38 -16.67 -20.02 -3.17
CA LYS A 38 -16.23 -18.66 -2.89
C LYS A 38 -16.59 -17.72 -4.04
N ILE A 39 -16.32 -18.13 -5.29
CA ILE A 39 -16.62 -17.33 -6.50
C ILE A 39 -18.13 -17.16 -6.68
N LEU A 40 -18.90 -18.22 -6.43
CA LEU A 40 -20.36 -18.17 -6.48
C LEU A 40 -20.95 -17.20 -5.45
N ASN A 41 -20.37 -17.16 -4.25
CA ASN A 41 -20.85 -16.35 -3.14
C ASN A 41 -20.22 -14.93 -3.07
N LEU A 42 -19.34 -14.53 -3.99
CA LEU A 42 -18.70 -13.18 -4.00
C LEU A 42 -19.69 -12.02 -4.03
N GLN A 43 -20.89 -12.24 -4.55
CA GLN A 43 -21.95 -11.22 -4.56
C GLN A 43 -22.56 -11.01 -3.16
N HIS A 44 -22.48 -12.03 -2.30
CA HIS A 44 -23.04 -12.06 -0.96
C HIS A 44 -22.00 -11.79 0.15
N ASP A 45 -20.71 -11.75 -0.19
CA ASP A 45 -19.60 -11.50 0.74
C ASP A 45 -18.88 -10.17 0.44
N PRO A 46 -19.55 -9.00 0.56
CA PRO A 46 -18.94 -7.72 0.23
C PRO A 46 -18.08 -7.21 1.40
N TYR A 47 -16.83 -7.64 1.46
CA TYR A 47 -15.84 -6.96 2.30
C TYR A 47 -15.56 -5.57 1.75
N HIS A 48 -15.42 -4.59 2.64
CA HIS A 48 -15.10 -3.21 2.29
C HIS A 48 -13.71 -2.84 2.77
N CYS A 49 -13.04 -1.96 2.03
CA CYS A 49 -11.73 -1.46 2.36
C CYS A 49 -11.78 -0.63 3.65
N PRO A 50 -10.96 -0.96 4.65
CA PRO A 50 -10.75 -0.16 5.86
C PRO A 50 -10.44 1.32 5.55
N ASP A 51 -9.66 1.58 4.50
CA ASP A 51 -9.08 2.90 4.26
C ASP A 51 -9.97 3.82 3.41
N ASP A 52 -10.76 3.26 2.48
CA ASP A 52 -11.54 4.03 1.50
C ASP A 52 -13.01 3.59 1.35
N GLY A 53 -13.43 2.55 2.09
CA GLY A 53 -14.80 2.05 2.09
C GLY A 53 -15.22 1.34 0.80
N GLN A 54 -14.35 1.15 -0.20
CA GLN A 54 -14.71 0.47 -1.44
C GLN A 54 -14.80 -1.03 -1.28
N LYS A 55 -15.68 -1.66 -2.07
CA LYS A 55 -15.75 -3.13 -2.13
C LYS A 55 -14.40 -3.72 -2.54
N LEU A 56 -13.94 -4.69 -1.74
CA LEU A 56 -12.74 -5.45 -2.05
C LEU A 56 -13.03 -6.52 -3.11
N TRP A 57 -12.06 -6.73 -3.99
CA TRP A 57 -12.11 -7.73 -5.05
C TRP A 57 -11.37 -8.99 -4.61
N TYR A 58 -12.05 -10.14 -4.64
CA TYR A 58 -11.40 -11.42 -4.39
C TYR A 58 -10.53 -11.83 -5.58
N VAL A 59 -9.27 -12.14 -5.33
CA VAL A 59 -8.29 -12.60 -6.33
C VAL A 59 -8.06 -14.11 -6.14
N PRO A 60 -8.70 -14.98 -6.93
CA PRO A 60 -8.67 -16.43 -6.68
C PRO A 60 -7.27 -17.04 -6.66
N ARG A 61 -6.40 -16.63 -7.59
CA ARG A 61 -5.04 -17.16 -7.71
C ARG A 61 -4.19 -16.89 -6.47
N LEU A 62 -4.44 -15.78 -5.80
CA LEU A 62 -3.72 -15.34 -4.61
C LEU A 62 -4.51 -15.57 -3.32
N LYS A 63 -5.76 -16.05 -3.43
CA LYS A 63 -6.68 -16.35 -2.33
C LYS A 63 -6.87 -15.20 -1.32
N LEU A 64 -6.81 -13.96 -1.79
CA LEU A 64 -6.92 -12.75 -0.97
C LEU A 64 -7.98 -11.79 -1.52
N HIS A 65 -8.36 -10.80 -0.72
CA HIS A 65 -9.14 -9.67 -1.22
C HIS A 65 -8.26 -8.44 -1.39
N ARG A 66 -8.56 -7.61 -2.39
CA ARG A 66 -7.77 -6.43 -2.74
C ARG A 66 -8.65 -5.21 -2.96
N CYS A 67 -8.21 -4.05 -2.49
CA CYS A 67 -8.80 -2.78 -2.86
C CYS A 67 -8.27 -2.32 -4.22
N GLY A 68 -9.18 -1.91 -5.12
CA GLY A 68 -8.83 -1.35 -6.42
C GLY A 68 -8.23 0.06 -6.36
N MET A 69 -8.51 0.80 -5.29
CA MET A 69 -8.09 2.20 -5.12
C MET A 69 -6.78 2.32 -4.33
N CYS A 70 -6.75 1.82 -3.07
CA CYS A 70 -5.55 1.92 -2.25
C CYS A 70 -4.51 0.83 -2.54
N ASP A 71 -4.83 -0.21 -3.33
CA ASP A 71 -4.01 -1.42 -3.53
C ASP A 71 -3.77 -2.24 -2.25
N GLY A 72 -4.45 -1.92 -1.15
CA GLY A 72 -4.44 -2.69 0.09
C GLY A 72 -5.06 -4.08 -0.07
N VAL A 73 -4.72 -4.98 0.85
CA VAL A 73 -4.99 -6.42 0.73
C VAL A 73 -5.43 -7.00 2.06
N LEU A 74 -6.45 -7.85 2.00
CA LEU A 74 -7.00 -8.58 3.13
C LEU A 74 -6.69 -10.07 2.95
N LEU A 75 -5.92 -10.61 3.89
CA LEU A 75 -5.68 -12.04 4.03
C LEU A 75 -6.56 -12.60 5.15
N ASN A 76 -7.11 -13.78 4.92
CA ASN A 76 -7.75 -14.53 6.01
C ASN A 76 -6.68 -15.28 6.82
N GLU A 77 -7.08 -15.77 8.00
CA GLU A 77 -6.18 -16.49 8.92
C GLU A 77 -5.41 -17.65 8.28
N LYS A 78 -6.01 -18.36 7.32
CA LYS A 78 -5.41 -19.54 6.69
C LYS A 78 -4.39 -19.20 5.60
N GLU A 79 -4.40 -17.99 5.08
CA GLU A 79 -3.58 -17.59 3.92
C GLU A 79 -2.39 -16.70 4.32
N ILE A 80 -2.35 -16.18 5.55
CA ILE A 80 -1.20 -15.44 6.05
C ILE A 80 -0.07 -16.42 6.46
N ASP A 81 1.15 -16.12 6.03
CA ASP A 81 2.34 -16.86 6.46
C ASP A 81 2.55 -16.69 7.98
N PRO A 82 2.71 -17.79 8.75
CA PRO A 82 2.86 -17.70 10.20
C PRO A 82 4.03 -16.85 10.68
N LEU A 83 5.16 -16.85 9.96
CA LEU A 83 6.33 -16.04 10.29
C LEU A 83 6.06 -14.55 10.06
N VAL A 84 5.31 -14.24 9.00
CA VAL A 84 4.86 -12.87 8.75
C VAL A 84 3.89 -12.43 9.85
N LEU A 85 2.94 -13.28 10.24
CA LEU A 85 2.02 -12.98 11.34
C LEU A 85 2.75 -12.75 12.67
N GLU A 86 3.70 -13.62 13.03
CA GLU A 86 4.53 -13.45 14.22
C GLU A 86 5.28 -12.11 14.19
N SER A 87 5.84 -11.76 13.03
CA SER A 87 6.52 -10.49 12.82
C SER A 87 5.58 -9.30 13.01
N VAL A 88 4.36 -9.36 12.46
CA VAL A 88 3.32 -8.33 12.64
C VAL A 88 3.01 -8.13 14.13
N LEU A 89 2.78 -9.22 14.84
CA LEU A 89 2.40 -9.20 16.25
C LEU A 89 3.56 -8.75 17.16
N GLY A 90 4.80 -8.93 16.72
CA GLY A 90 6.00 -8.43 17.37
C GLY A 90 6.30 -6.94 17.12
N LEU A 91 5.60 -6.29 16.18
CA LEU A 91 5.76 -4.85 15.92
C LEU A 91 5.15 -4.01 17.03
N SER A 92 5.69 -2.80 17.20
CA SER A 92 5.08 -1.80 18.07
C SER A 92 3.73 -1.36 17.51
N LYS A 93 2.71 -1.34 18.37
CA LYS A 93 1.41 -0.77 18.02
C LYS A 93 1.54 0.73 17.78
N VAL A 94 0.83 1.22 16.78
CA VAL A 94 0.71 2.65 16.53
C VAL A 94 -0.45 3.17 17.37
N ALA A 95 -0.14 4.05 18.32
CA ALA A 95 -1.15 4.77 19.08
C ALA A 95 -1.67 5.95 18.23
N GLU A 96 -2.51 5.65 17.24
CA GLU A 96 -3.39 6.66 16.66
C GLU A 96 -4.76 6.53 17.32
N GLU A 97 -4.94 7.30 18.40
CA GLU A 97 -6.23 7.49 19.06
C GLU A 97 -7.19 8.16 18.05
N GLY A 98 -8.20 7.41 17.59
CA GLY A 98 -9.26 7.91 16.70
C GLY A 98 -9.39 7.24 15.32
N LEU A 99 -8.48 6.33 14.94
CA LEU A 99 -8.52 5.59 13.66
C LEU A 99 -8.57 4.06 13.89
N ALA A 100 -9.35 3.61 14.86
CA ALA A 100 -9.64 2.19 15.02
C ALA A 100 -10.51 1.74 13.84
N VAL A 101 -9.89 1.11 12.84
CA VAL A 101 -10.63 0.63 11.68
C VAL A 101 -11.22 -0.74 11.96
N GLU A 102 -12.48 -0.93 11.62
CA GLU A 102 -13.17 -2.19 11.86
C GLU A 102 -12.68 -3.29 10.91
N CYS A 103 -12.72 -4.53 11.38
CA CYS A 103 -12.40 -5.69 10.58
C CYS A 103 -13.42 -5.86 9.45
N PRO A 104 -12.98 -5.85 8.17
CA PRO A 104 -13.88 -6.05 7.03
C PRO A 104 -14.65 -7.37 7.04
N THR A 105 -14.09 -8.39 7.69
CA THR A 105 -14.67 -9.74 7.77
C THR A 105 -15.73 -9.84 8.85
N CYS A 106 -15.54 -9.15 9.99
CA CYS A 106 -16.48 -9.24 11.13
C CYS A 106 -17.59 -8.19 11.06
N SER A 107 -17.34 -7.05 10.42
CA SER A 107 -18.31 -5.95 10.28
C SER A 107 -19.55 -6.32 9.45
N THR A 108 -19.51 -7.42 8.68
CA THR A 108 -20.64 -7.90 7.89
C THR A 108 -21.65 -8.74 8.69
N ASP A 109 -21.25 -9.32 9.84
CA ASP A 109 -22.14 -10.05 10.77
C ASP A 109 -22.67 -9.07 11.85
N SER A 110 -23.64 -8.27 11.45
CA SER A 110 -24.07 -7.04 12.13
C SER A 110 -25.14 -7.25 13.23
N ASP A 111 -24.92 -8.21 14.13
CA ASP A 111 -25.68 -8.36 15.39
C ASP A 111 -24.90 -7.92 16.64
N LEU A 112 -23.67 -7.43 16.51
CA LEU A 112 -22.83 -7.06 17.66
C LEU A 112 -22.24 -5.65 17.49
N SER A 113 -22.73 -4.73 18.32
CA SER A 113 -22.31 -3.33 18.38
C SER A 113 -20.96 -3.12 19.09
N ASP A 114 -20.41 -1.93 18.82
CA ASP A 114 -19.42 -1.16 19.57
C ASP A 114 -18.04 -1.82 19.82
N GLY A 115 -17.12 -1.59 18.88
CA GLY A 115 -15.67 -1.66 19.13
C GLY A 115 -15.05 -3.04 19.29
N LYS A 116 -15.84 -4.13 19.30
CA LYS A 116 -15.34 -5.51 19.41
C LYS A 116 -14.49 -5.99 18.23
N PHE A 117 -14.65 -5.37 17.06
CA PHE A 117 -14.05 -5.83 15.80
C PHE A 117 -12.92 -4.94 15.29
N ALA A 118 -12.41 -4.02 16.13
CA ALA A 118 -11.32 -3.15 15.74
C ALA A 118 -10.07 -3.95 15.36
N LEU A 119 -9.46 -3.59 14.22
CA LEU A 119 -8.17 -4.10 13.83
C LEU A 119 -7.09 -3.53 14.77
N SER A 120 -6.13 -4.38 15.13
CA SER A 120 -4.91 -3.91 15.81
C SER A 120 -4.07 -3.13 14.79
N ASN A 121 -3.64 -1.91 15.13
CA ASN A 121 -2.83 -1.06 14.23
C ASN A 121 -1.33 -1.21 14.50
N PHE A 122 -0.58 -1.68 13.51
CA PHE A 122 0.88 -1.85 13.55
C PHE A 122 1.52 -1.09 12.39
N ALA A 123 2.67 -0.45 12.64
CA ALA A 123 3.47 0.18 11.58
C ALA A 123 4.45 -0.82 11.01
N MET A 124 4.27 -1.19 9.74
CA MET A 124 5.14 -2.13 9.06
C MET A 124 5.98 -1.43 7.99
N GLU A 125 7.29 -1.66 8.05
CA GLU A 125 8.26 -1.17 7.09
C GLU A 125 8.25 -2.06 5.85
N TRP A 126 8.40 -1.43 4.68
CA TRP A 126 8.55 -2.12 3.41
C TRP A 126 9.63 -1.47 2.57
N GLY A 127 10.27 -2.28 1.73
CA GLY A 127 11.22 -1.77 0.75
C GLY A 127 11.48 -2.76 -0.38
N PHE A 128 11.61 -2.25 -1.60
CA PHE A 128 11.84 -3.08 -2.78
C PHE A 128 12.60 -2.32 -3.86
N ALA A 129 13.42 -3.05 -4.62
CA ALA A 129 14.15 -2.52 -5.76
C ALA A 129 13.45 -2.90 -7.06
N VAL A 130 13.20 -1.89 -7.90
CA VAL A 130 12.69 -2.10 -9.27
C VAL A 130 13.82 -1.87 -10.24
N GLN A 131 14.08 -2.85 -11.10
CA GLN A 131 15.00 -2.67 -12.22
C GLN A 131 14.36 -1.81 -13.31
N LYS A 132 14.95 -0.64 -13.60
CA LYS A 132 14.50 0.29 -14.64
C LYS A 132 15.27 0.09 -15.95
N SER A 133 16.51 -0.37 -15.86
CA SER A 133 17.33 -0.76 -17.00
C SER A 133 18.35 -1.83 -16.58
N LYS A 134 19.16 -2.32 -17.52
CA LYS A 134 20.21 -3.30 -17.25
C LYS A 134 21.19 -2.87 -16.14
N TYR A 135 21.43 -1.56 -16.00
CA TYR A 135 22.42 -0.99 -15.06
C TYR A 135 21.81 -0.07 -14.01
N HIS A 136 20.49 0.11 -14.01
CA HIS A 136 19.82 1.05 -13.12
C HIS A 136 18.64 0.39 -12.42
N SER A 137 18.71 0.37 -11.09
CA SER A 137 17.60 0.03 -10.21
C SER A 137 17.20 1.25 -9.39
N VAL A 138 15.91 1.31 -9.07
CA VAL A 138 15.35 2.31 -8.16
C VAL A 138 14.81 1.58 -6.96
N TYR A 139 15.34 1.91 -5.80
CA TYR A 139 14.83 1.41 -4.52
C TYR A 139 13.66 2.28 -4.04
N TYR A 140 12.59 1.67 -3.56
CA TYR A 140 11.43 2.30 -2.94
C TYR A 140 11.33 1.79 -1.50
N CYS A 141 10.92 2.65 -0.57
CA CYS A 141 10.70 2.25 0.82
C CYS A 141 9.65 3.13 1.51
N GLY A 142 8.99 2.58 2.51
CA GLY A 142 7.97 3.29 3.26
C GLY A 142 7.44 2.50 4.44
N VAL A 143 6.39 3.02 5.04
CA VAL A 143 5.67 2.40 6.14
C VAL A 143 4.21 2.31 5.74
N SER A 144 3.58 1.17 6.00
CA SER A 144 2.14 0.96 5.81
C SER A 144 1.54 0.48 7.13
N ASN A 145 0.27 0.84 7.37
CA ASN A 145 -0.47 0.29 8.49
C ASN A 145 -0.83 -1.17 8.21
N VAL A 146 -0.71 -2.01 9.23
CA VAL A 146 -1.16 -3.40 9.21
C VAL A 146 -2.17 -3.61 10.33
N GLY A 147 -3.35 -4.04 9.93
CA GLY A 147 -4.51 -4.30 10.76
C GLY A 147 -4.65 -5.80 11.05
N HIS A 148 -4.60 -6.25 12.30
CA HIS A 148 -4.90 -7.66 12.62
C HIS A 148 -6.16 -7.82 13.48
N CYS A 149 -7.10 -8.64 13.02
CA CYS A 149 -8.32 -8.97 13.74
C CYS A 149 -8.09 -10.18 14.64
N LYS A 150 -8.25 -9.98 15.95
CA LYS A 150 -8.11 -11.07 16.94
C LYS A 150 -9.31 -12.04 16.96
N VAL A 151 -10.44 -11.67 16.36
CA VAL A 151 -11.67 -12.46 16.38
C VAL A 151 -11.65 -13.52 15.27
N CYS A 152 -11.44 -13.10 14.03
CA CYS A 152 -11.46 -14.01 12.87
C CYS A 152 -10.07 -14.27 12.27
N GLY A 153 -9.00 -13.75 12.89
CA GLY A 153 -7.62 -13.95 12.45
C GLY A 153 -7.24 -13.28 11.12
N SER A 154 -8.13 -12.48 10.51
CA SER A 154 -7.84 -11.81 9.24
C SER A 154 -6.87 -10.64 9.44
N THR A 155 -6.01 -10.41 8.45
CA THR A 155 -5.01 -9.35 8.47
C THR A 155 -5.14 -8.46 7.24
N TRP A 156 -5.31 -7.16 7.47
CA TRP A 156 -5.30 -6.10 6.48
C TRP A 156 -3.90 -5.51 6.35
N PHE A 157 -3.37 -5.43 5.13
CA PHE A 157 -2.17 -4.67 4.83
C PHE A 157 -2.58 -3.49 3.96
N ALA A 158 -2.48 -2.29 4.53
CA ALA A 158 -2.77 -1.07 3.79
C ALA A 158 -1.82 -0.94 2.59
N GLY A 159 -2.26 -0.28 1.54
CA GLY A 159 -1.42 -0.03 0.38
C GLY A 159 -0.16 0.78 0.69
N PRO A 160 0.81 0.84 -0.25
CA PRO A 160 2.02 1.64 -0.09
C PRO A 160 1.77 3.15 -0.30
N GLY A 161 0.52 3.57 -0.55
CA GLY A 161 0.15 4.94 -0.89
C GLY A 161 0.62 5.38 -2.28
N GLU A 162 0.53 6.68 -2.55
CA GLU A 162 0.98 7.27 -3.83
C GLU A 162 2.48 7.52 -3.89
N ARG A 163 3.08 7.81 -2.73
CA ARG A 163 4.49 8.19 -2.61
C ARG A 163 5.20 7.39 -1.54
N ASP A 164 6.44 7.03 -1.83
CA ASP A 164 7.32 6.39 -0.87
C ASP A 164 7.84 7.42 0.17
N ALA A 165 8.55 6.97 1.20
CA ALA A 165 9.12 7.83 2.24
C ALA A 165 10.14 8.85 1.68
N LEU A 166 10.64 8.61 0.48
CA LEU A 166 11.52 9.49 -0.27
C LEU A 166 10.74 10.33 -1.29
N GLY A 167 9.41 10.42 -1.19
CA GLY A 167 8.55 11.23 -2.05
C GLY A 167 8.53 10.81 -3.53
N LYS A 168 9.03 9.64 -3.89
CA LYS A 168 8.95 9.07 -5.26
C LYS A 168 7.56 8.50 -5.48
N ASN A 169 7.01 8.69 -6.68
CA ASN A 169 5.70 8.15 -7.04
C ASN A 169 5.80 6.61 -7.18
N VAL A 170 4.96 5.89 -6.42
CA VAL A 170 4.89 4.42 -6.38
C VAL A 170 3.90 3.88 -7.41
N GLY A 171 3.01 4.70 -7.97
CA GLY A 171 1.82 4.28 -8.72
C GLY A 171 2.03 3.21 -9.78
N LYS A 172 3.09 3.32 -10.61
CA LYS A 172 3.40 2.30 -11.64
C LYS A 172 4.00 1.01 -11.06
N GLU A 173 4.62 1.10 -9.89
CA GLU A 173 5.33 0.00 -9.21
C GLU A 173 4.48 -0.68 -8.14
N ARG A 174 3.26 -0.21 -7.88
CA ARG A 174 2.29 -0.85 -6.97
C ARG A 174 1.98 -2.29 -7.36
N GLY A 175 2.26 -2.69 -8.60
CA GLY A 175 2.21 -4.09 -9.03
C GLY A 175 3.00 -5.05 -8.15
N PHE A 176 4.13 -4.60 -7.60
CA PHE A 176 4.93 -5.40 -6.68
C PHE A 176 4.16 -5.75 -5.39
N TRP A 177 3.38 -4.79 -4.86
CA TRP A 177 2.51 -4.99 -3.69
C TRP A 177 1.47 -6.08 -3.91
N ARG A 178 0.98 -6.20 -5.14
CA ARG A 178 -0.09 -7.14 -5.54
C ARG A 178 0.37 -8.59 -5.59
N VAL A 179 1.66 -8.84 -5.79
CA VAL A 179 2.18 -10.18 -6.08
C VAL A 179 2.66 -10.90 -4.82
N GLN A 180 3.04 -10.18 -3.76
CA GLN A 180 3.55 -10.81 -2.53
C GLN A 180 3.05 -10.15 -1.22
N PRO A 181 1.75 -9.91 -1.05
CA PRO A 181 1.21 -9.24 0.14
C PRO A 181 1.33 -10.05 1.45
N GLY A 182 1.82 -11.28 1.41
CA GLY A 182 2.16 -12.10 2.59
C GLY A 182 3.44 -12.91 2.42
N GLY A 183 4.29 -12.56 1.45
CA GLY A 183 5.54 -13.26 1.22
C GLY A 183 6.63 -12.80 2.19
N SER A 184 7.38 -13.76 2.76
CA SER A 184 8.55 -13.51 3.62
C SER A 184 9.63 -12.61 3.00
N LYS A 185 9.59 -12.39 1.67
CA LYS A 185 10.52 -11.51 0.94
C LYS A 185 10.21 -10.01 1.07
N ILE A 186 8.94 -9.63 1.26
CA ILE A 186 8.55 -8.22 1.47
C ILE A 186 8.37 -7.94 2.97
N TRP A 187 7.79 -8.90 3.68
CA TRP A 187 7.28 -8.76 5.04
C TRP A 187 8.01 -9.64 6.04
N GLY A 188 9.29 -9.87 5.78
CA GLY A 188 10.11 -10.84 6.48
C GLY A 188 10.24 -10.60 7.99
N PRO A 189 11.06 -11.43 8.65
CA PRO A 189 11.15 -11.49 10.12
C PRO A 189 11.42 -10.13 10.78
N LEU A 190 11.16 -10.01 12.09
CA LEU A 190 11.26 -8.75 12.84
C LEU A 190 12.63 -8.04 12.68
N ASP A 191 13.73 -8.79 12.54
CA ASP A 191 15.06 -8.23 12.25
C ASP A 191 15.14 -7.56 10.87
N MET A 192 14.39 -8.05 9.88
CA MET A 192 14.23 -7.42 8.58
C MET A 192 13.46 -6.09 8.71
N GLN A 193 12.42 -6.04 9.55
CA GLN A 193 11.68 -4.81 9.83
C GLN A 193 12.59 -3.73 10.41
N GLN A 194 13.45 -4.09 11.37
CA GLN A 194 14.43 -3.16 11.93
C GLN A 194 15.43 -2.66 10.85
N ARG A 195 15.98 -3.56 10.03
CA ARG A 195 16.89 -3.20 8.94
C ARG A 195 16.25 -2.26 7.92
N LEU A 196 15.00 -2.51 7.55
CA LEU A 196 14.23 -1.66 6.63
C LEU A 196 14.00 -0.27 7.23
N ARG A 197 13.68 -0.19 8.53
CA ARG A 197 13.55 1.08 9.25
C ARG A 197 14.86 1.88 9.22
N GLU A 198 15.96 1.25 9.58
CA GLU A 198 17.28 1.89 9.61
C GLU A 198 17.69 2.41 8.22
N GLU A 199 17.51 1.59 7.18
CA GLU A 199 17.82 1.98 5.80
C GLU A 199 16.90 3.12 5.31
N ARG A 200 15.60 3.07 5.61
CA ARG A 200 14.66 4.17 5.30
C ARG A 200 15.10 5.46 5.96
N LEU A 201 15.41 5.45 7.26
CA LEU A 201 15.85 6.63 8.00
C LEU A 201 17.16 7.19 7.43
N ARG A 202 18.12 6.32 7.10
CA ARG A 202 19.38 6.70 6.47
C ARG A 202 19.16 7.39 5.12
N LEU A 203 18.30 6.84 4.27
CA LEU A 203 18.01 7.40 2.94
C LEU A 203 17.26 8.73 3.05
N VAL A 204 16.31 8.85 3.98
CA VAL A 204 15.59 10.10 4.25
C VAL A 204 16.57 11.16 4.71
N ALA A 205 17.43 10.86 5.70
CA ALA A 205 18.45 11.79 6.19
C ALA A 205 19.37 12.28 5.06
N ARG A 206 19.92 11.36 4.25
CA ARG A 206 20.77 11.69 3.10
C ARG A 206 20.05 12.59 2.09
N LYS A 207 18.76 12.35 1.84
CA LYS A 207 17.96 13.16 0.92
C LYS A 207 17.72 14.56 1.48
N THR A 208 17.41 14.66 2.77
CA THR A 208 17.22 15.94 3.48
C THR A 208 18.50 16.76 3.44
N GLU A 209 19.64 16.17 3.81
CA GLU A 209 20.95 16.82 3.74
C GLU A 209 21.28 17.30 2.32
N LYS A 210 21.03 16.47 1.30
CA LYS A 210 21.24 16.88 -0.10
C LYS A 210 20.35 18.07 -0.49
N ARG A 211 19.10 18.12 0.00
CA ARG A 211 18.18 19.25 -0.24
C ARG A 211 18.68 20.51 0.47
N GLU A 212 19.18 20.39 1.70
CA GLU A 212 19.76 21.50 2.46
C GLU A 212 21.01 22.05 1.77
N ARG A 213 21.97 21.20 1.41
CA ARG A 213 23.17 21.58 0.64
C ARG A 213 22.82 22.25 -0.69
N MET A 214 21.72 21.84 -1.34
CA MET A 214 21.24 22.51 -2.55
C MET A 214 20.62 23.87 -2.22
N ARG A 215 19.82 23.96 -1.15
CA ARG A 215 19.20 25.21 -0.67
C ARG A 215 20.25 26.24 -0.24
N GLU A 216 21.33 25.81 0.39
CA GLU A 216 22.47 26.66 0.76
C GLU A 216 23.16 27.30 -0.45
N LYS A 217 23.12 26.65 -1.61
CA LYS A 217 23.67 27.18 -2.87
C LYS A 217 22.73 28.18 -3.56
N LEU A 218 21.49 28.30 -3.11
CA LEU A 218 20.48 29.19 -3.68
C LEU A 218 20.49 30.56 -2.99
N CYS A 219 20.08 31.57 -3.74
CA CYS A 219 19.91 32.94 -3.27
C CYS A 219 18.90 32.98 -2.12
N GLN A 220 19.23 33.71 -1.05
CA GLN A 220 18.33 33.84 0.09
C GLN A 220 17.19 34.87 -0.10
N HIS A 221 17.20 35.65 -1.19
CA HIS A 221 16.16 36.64 -1.47
C HIS A 221 14.77 36.01 -1.58
N VAL A 222 13.81 36.62 -0.91
CA VAL A 222 12.38 36.31 -0.96
C VAL A 222 11.67 37.55 -1.49
N ASP A 223 10.81 37.39 -2.48
CA ASP A 223 10.06 38.49 -3.07
C ASP A 223 8.84 38.90 -2.21
N SER A 224 8.10 39.90 -2.66
CA SER A 224 6.90 40.40 -1.97
C SER A 224 5.77 39.37 -1.86
N ASN A 225 5.80 38.32 -2.67
CA ASN A 225 4.82 37.23 -2.64
C ASN A 225 5.26 36.08 -1.73
N GLY A 226 6.43 36.19 -1.09
CA GLY A 226 7.00 35.13 -0.25
C GLY A 226 7.74 34.06 -1.06
N GLU A 227 7.92 34.22 -2.38
CA GLU A 227 8.64 33.25 -3.21
C GLU A 227 10.15 33.47 -3.11
N ARG A 228 10.88 32.39 -2.80
CA ARG A 228 12.35 32.44 -2.73
C ARG A 228 12.95 32.37 -4.12
N CYS A 229 13.93 33.21 -4.38
CA CYS A 229 14.70 33.19 -5.62
C CYS A 229 15.39 31.83 -5.83
N ASN A 230 15.15 31.21 -6.97
CA ASN A 230 15.72 29.92 -7.36
C ASN A 230 17.12 30.02 -8.01
N ARG A 231 17.69 31.23 -8.11
CA ARG A 231 19.03 31.43 -8.69
C ARG A 231 20.12 31.03 -7.70
N ARG A 232 21.25 30.55 -8.20
CA ARG A 232 22.42 30.29 -7.36
C ARG A 232 23.01 31.58 -6.80
N LYS A 233 23.60 31.49 -5.61
CA LYS A 233 24.45 32.54 -5.03
C LYS A 233 25.61 32.86 -5.97
N THR A 234 26.15 34.07 -5.87
CA THR A 234 27.38 34.39 -6.60
C THR A 234 28.54 33.54 -6.07
N GLN A 235 29.57 33.32 -6.89
CA GLN A 235 30.76 32.55 -6.50
C GLN A 235 31.68 33.28 -5.51
N LYS A 236 31.34 34.52 -5.12
CA LYS A 236 32.11 35.23 -4.09
C LYS A 236 31.92 34.55 -2.74
N GLU A 237 33.03 34.30 -2.06
CA GLU A 237 33.05 33.73 -0.72
C GLU A 237 32.22 34.59 0.25
N GLY A 238 31.33 33.96 1.02
CA GLY A 238 30.37 34.65 1.91
C GLY A 238 29.13 35.28 1.22
N SER A 239 28.97 35.18 -0.10
CA SER A 239 27.82 35.79 -0.79
C SER A 239 26.51 35.04 -0.51
N GLU A 240 25.53 35.70 0.12
CA GLU A 240 24.20 35.11 0.39
C GLU A 240 23.18 35.27 -0.75
N TYR A 241 23.47 36.18 -1.69
CA TYR A 241 22.56 36.57 -2.75
C TYR A 241 23.12 36.23 -4.15
N CYS A 242 22.23 36.20 -5.15
CA CYS A 242 22.63 36.16 -6.55
C CYS A 242 22.97 37.58 -7.05
N PHE A 243 23.54 37.69 -8.24
CA PHE A 243 23.94 38.98 -8.83
C PHE A 243 22.80 40.01 -8.88
N LYS A 244 21.55 39.57 -9.07
CA LYS A 244 20.36 40.44 -9.13
C LYS A 244 19.97 41.02 -7.77
N HIS A 245 20.19 40.26 -6.70
CA HIS A 245 19.71 40.61 -5.35
C HIS A 245 20.85 40.96 -4.39
N ARG A 246 22.06 41.18 -4.91
CA ARG A 246 23.19 41.62 -4.07
C ARG A 246 22.87 43.02 -3.50
N PRO A 247 23.17 43.28 -2.22
CA PRO A 247 23.21 44.63 -1.69
C PRO A 247 24.14 45.50 -2.54
N LYS A 248 23.78 46.77 -2.70
CA LYS A 248 24.64 47.75 -3.38
C LYS A 248 25.83 48.10 -2.50
#